data_AF-A0A1G2H4L9-F1
#
_entry.id   AF-A0A1G2H4L9-F1
#
_cell.length_a   1.000
_cell.length_b   1.000
_cell.length_c   1.000
_cell.angle_alpha   90.00
_cell.angle_beta   90.00
_cell.angle_gamma   90.00
#
_symmetry.space_group_name_H-M   'P 1'
#
loop_
_entity.id
_entity.type
_entity.pdbx_description
1 polymer ?
#
loop_
_entity_poly.entity_id
_entity_poly.type
_entity_poly.pdbx_seq_one_letter_code
_entity_poly.pdbx_strand_id
1 'polypeptide(L)'
;MAKKSIYSVVAGVLLFPLIAQGAALDTLRGQIQTLIDQINAIEREMGIASQSSFLAQSLSFSGPSVVVSSSPSFATSTVITSSRNVEVGRFKVNASQSSDDLRIITIQLRKRTNAGNALTRLVLKDGNTVLNTGSNEVTLSNVRDEILTFNLDNALIVPEGQIKEIGLYADVSSTAQVNTFYIFDVSKNVNWSVASVVSGSDVSETFDRSIDGKGVIVQAYGGYKVGFEPVMPVNAEQWVSDGRKGVTLNVLKFTATAEPMALTDLRLQVDTTGSSTAADYEKIYIYDGPTLVAIAPSVDKDGYVNVALSTACALSAPSGCFVVDKDSSKLMTIRVDLPFIELTHPGTAGQLIGLDFAGDPLVGYPSPHRQKATGSLSGVSVHSSTRRDVEGNGAVTFRALPMVTDTQRTFEPLNGDQTILRFKVKAMGGEIKLNRLMFRIATSGITSMATQLPSFRLYSITNGNFVSFATGANFQYFAQRKNYDTSNRLIVRARVDETRNYTAGEYRIPAESEHVLELRGTVADDGVLGGSVSVELLGDDRRPEVIRLKGQAAYPRLPQLMAKVSMITRKENSSIFVWSDLSSEATSAVNTNSAIRPIG
;
A
#
# COMPACT_ATOMS: atom_id res chain seq x y z
N MET A 1 -79.00 -12.57 2.92
CA MET A 1 -80.41 -13.02 2.87
C MET A 1 -81.11 -12.87 4.25
N ALA A 2 -80.87 -11.78 5.00
CA ALA A 2 -81.34 -11.64 6.39
C ALA A 2 -81.89 -10.23 6.74
N LYS A 3 -82.42 -9.49 5.75
CA LYS A 3 -83.13 -8.21 5.97
C LYS A 3 -84.67 -8.34 5.94
N LYS A 4 -85.19 -9.50 5.55
CA LYS A 4 -86.64 -9.74 5.36
C LYS A 4 -87.35 -10.33 6.59
N SER A 5 -86.62 -10.75 7.62
CA SER A 5 -87.18 -11.48 8.77
C SER A 5 -87.63 -10.58 9.93
N ILE A 6 -86.94 -9.46 10.18
CA ILE A 6 -87.19 -8.60 11.35
C ILE A 6 -88.49 -7.76 11.20
N TYR A 7 -88.83 -7.34 9.98
CA TYR A 7 -90.03 -6.53 9.73
C TYR A 7 -91.35 -7.30 9.82
N SER A 8 -91.34 -8.64 9.75
CA SER A 8 -92.57 -9.45 9.81
C SER A 8 -92.98 -9.82 11.25
N VAL A 9 -92.05 -9.79 12.20
CA VAL A 9 -92.30 -10.19 13.59
C VAL A 9 -92.88 -9.04 14.42
N VAL A 10 -92.57 -7.79 14.08
CA VAL A 10 -93.08 -6.60 14.80
C VAL A 10 -94.50 -6.21 14.34
N ALA A 11 -94.87 -6.49 13.09
CA ALA A 11 -96.20 -6.16 12.55
C ALA A 11 -97.31 -7.13 13.00
N GLY A 12 -96.97 -8.32 13.49
CA GLY A 12 -97.92 -9.41 13.77
C GLY A 12 -98.42 -9.52 15.22
N VAL A 13 -97.86 -8.79 16.19
CA VAL A 13 -98.15 -9.02 17.63
C VAL A 13 -98.89 -7.86 18.30
N LEU A 14 -99.13 -6.72 17.63
CA LEU A 14 -99.73 -5.55 18.29
C LEU A 14 -101.01 -4.98 17.66
N LEU A 15 -101.56 -5.60 16.62
CA LEU A 15 -102.85 -5.18 16.08
C LEU A 15 -103.84 -6.34 16.09
N PHE A 16 -104.66 -6.42 17.13
CA PHE A 16 -106.11 -6.73 17.12
C PHE A 16 -106.55 -6.91 18.59
N PRO A 17 -107.64 -6.32 19.12
CA PRO A 17 -108.64 -5.42 18.53
C PRO A 17 -109.01 -4.17 19.39
N LEU A 18 -109.58 -3.18 18.70
CA LEU A 18 -110.76 -2.34 19.04
C LEU A 18 -110.97 -1.70 20.45
N ILE A 19 -111.22 -0.39 20.37
CA ILE A 19 -112.38 0.34 20.93
C ILE A 19 -112.45 0.47 22.47
N ALA A 20 -112.03 1.64 22.96
CA ALA A 20 -112.86 2.50 23.81
C ALA A 20 -112.21 3.90 23.93
N GLN A 21 -113.05 4.95 23.85
CA GLN A 21 -112.80 6.34 24.27
C GLN A 21 -111.94 7.22 23.34
N GLY A 22 -112.58 8.30 22.85
CA GLY A 22 -112.04 9.33 21.96
C GLY A 22 -111.02 10.28 22.59
N ALA A 23 -109.98 9.74 23.22
CA ALA A 23 -108.79 10.47 23.66
C ALA A 23 -107.47 9.78 23.22
N ALA A 24 -107.55 8.64 22.50
CA ALA A 24 -106.41 7.74 22.29
C ALA A 24 -105.48 8.09 21.12
N LEU A 25 -105.90 8.91 20.15
CA LEU A 25 -105.11 9.14 18.93
C LEU A 25 -103.87 10.02 19.19
N ASP A 26 -104.01 11.07 20.01
CA ASP A 26 -102.89 11.95 20.37
C ASP A 26 -101.92 11.28 21.35
N THR A 27 -102.43 10.45 22.26
CA THR A 27 -101.59 9.62 23.14
C THR A 27 -100.80 8.60 22.33
N LEU A 28 -101.43 7.95 21.34
CA LEU A 28 -100.75 7.02 20.43
C LEU A 28 -99.71 7.74 19.56
N ARG A 29 -100.01 8.96 19.09
CA ARG A 29 -99.06 9.80 18.34
C ARG A 29 -97.85 10.19 19.19
N GLY A 30 -98.07 10.55 20.46
CA GLY A 30 -97.01 10.86 21.41
C GLY A 30 -96.14 9.64 21.74
N GLN A 31 -96.75 8.46 21.90
CA GLN A 31 -96.02 7.21 22.11
C GLN A 31 -95.18 6.80 20.90
N ILE A 32 -95.71 6.96 19.68
CA ILE A 32 -94.96 6.71 18.44
C ILE A 32 -93.78 7.67 18.31
N GLN A 33 -93.97 8.95 18.59
CA GLN A 33 -92.88 9.93 18.52
C GLN A 33 -91.79 9.64 19.57
N THR A 34 -92.18 9.26 20.78
CA THR A 34 -91.24 8.86 21.84
C THR A 34 -90.42 7.63 21.43
N LEU A 35 -91.04 6.66 20.76
CA LEU A 35 -90.36 5.48 20.22
C LEU A 35 -89.39 5.83 19.08
N ILE A 36 -89.77 6.76 18.20
CA ILE A 36 -88.88 7.28 17.14
C ILE A 36 -87.67 7.98 17.76
N ASP A 37 -87.89 8.80 18.80
CA ASP A 37 -86.81 9.52 19.48
C ASP A 37 -85.89 8.56 20.25
N GLN A 38 -86.43 7.49 20.85
CA GLN A 38 -85.65 6.41 21.47
C GLN A 38 -84.83 5.62 20.44
N ILE A 39 -85.40 5.31 19.27
CA ILE A 39 -84.67 4.67 18.17
C ILE A 39 -83.52 5.58 17.69
N ASN A 40 -83.77 6.87 17.51
CA ASN A 40 -82.75 7.83 17.09
C ASN A 40 -81.65 8.02 18.17
N ALA A 41 -82.01 7.95 19.45
CA ALA A 41 -81.05 7.99 20.55
C ALA A 41 -80.18 6.72 20.59
N ILE A 42 -80.78 5.54 20.37
CA ILE A 42 -80.05 4.27 20.22
C ILE A 42 -79.12 4.30 19.01
N GLU A 43 -79.56 4.86 17.86
CA GLU A 43 -78.69 5.02 16.68
C GLU A 43 -77.51 5.95 16.93
N ARG A 44 -77.69 7.00 17.76
CA ARG A 44 -76.60 7.88 18.22
C ARG A 44 -75.65 7.19 19.20
N GLU A 45 -76.16 6.43 20.17
CA GLU A 45 -75.33 5.69 21.14
C GLU A 45 -74.61 4.49 20.51
N MET A 46 -75.21 3.85 19.50
CA MET A 46 -74.61 2.77 18.72
C MET A 46 -73.55 3.25 17.72
N GLY A 47 -73.38 4.56 17.51
CA GLY A 47 -72.30 5.11 16.68
C GLY A 47 -72.32 4.67 15.21
N ILE A 48 -73.49 4.35 14.66
CA ILE A 48 -73.61 3.80 13.28
C ILE A 48 -73.62 4.92 12.22
N ALA A 49 -73.77 6.19 12.59
CA ALA A 49 -73.83 7.31 11.64
C ALA A 49 -72.48 8.00 11.36
N SER A 50 -71.34 7.46 11.81
CA SER A 50 -70.01 8.05 11.51
C SER A 50 -68.89 7.03 11.28
N GLN A 51 -69.19 5.87 10.68
CA GLN A 51 -68.18 4.88 10.29
C GLN A 51 -67.91 4.83 8.77
N SER A 52 -68.13 5.92 8.04
CA SER A 52 -67.74 5.98 6.61
C SER A 52 -66.35 6.60 6.38
N SER A 53 -65.60 6.94 7.43
CA SER A 53 -64.27 7.56 7.29
C SER A 53 -63.19 7.01 8.22
N PHE A 54 -63.38 5.82 8.81
CA PHE A 54 -62.31 5.11 9.52
C PHE A 54 -62.10 3.76 8.83
N LEU A 55 -60.92 3.59 8.21
CA LEU A 55 -60.42 2.40 7.48
C LEU A 55 -60.83 2.23 6.00
N ALA A 56 -60.47 3.21 5.18
CA ALA A 56 -59.96 2.93 3.84
C ALA A 56 -58.61 3.63 3.61
N GLN A 57 -57.80 3.75 4.66
CA GLN A 57 -56.37 3.70 4.45
C GLN A 57 -56.10 2.24 4.15
N SER A 58 -55.91 1.88 2.88
CA SER A 58 -55.38 0.56 2.56
C SER A 58 -54.05 0.45 3.29
N LEU A 59 -54.04 -0.21 4.44
CA LEU A 59 -52.84 -0.88 4.92
C LEU A 59 -52.55 -1.92 3.85
N SER A 60 -51.81 -1.52 2.80
CA SER A 60 -51.17 -2.49 1.93
C SER A 60 -50.10 -3.12 2.81
N PHE A 61 -50.47 -4.21 3.49
CA PHE A 61 -49.47 -5.17 3.88
C PHE A 61 -48.82 -5.60 2.56
N SER A 62 -47.54 -5.24 2.39
CA SER A 62 -46.72 -5.87 1.37
C SER A 62 -46.87 -7.36 1.60
N GLY A 63 -47.28 -8.13 0.59
CA GLY A 63 -47.26 -9.59 0.73
C GLY A 63 -45.82 -10.08 0.89
N PRO A 64 -45.61 -11.37 1.17
CA PRO A 64 -44.28 -11.96 1.06
C PRO A 64 -43.74 -11.66 -0.35
N SER A 65 -42.50 -11.17 -0.41
CA SER A 65 -41.90 -10.74 -1.67
C SER A 65 -40.40 -10.98 -1.65
N VAL A 66 -39.84 -11.29 -2.82
CA VAL A 66 -38.41 -11.51 -2.98
C VAL A 66 -37.90 -10.89 -4.25
N VAL A 67 -36.76 -10.22 -4.14
CA VAL A 67 -35.99 -9.74 -5.29
C VAL A 67 -34.71 -10.55 -5.41
N VAL A 68 -34.48 -11.17 -6.56
CA VAL A 68 -33.26 -11.93 -6.85
C VAL A 68 -32.44 -11.20 -7.91
N SER A 69 -31.14 -11.08 -7.68
CA SER A 69 -30.22 -10.46 -8.64
C SER A 69 -28.86 -11.18 -8.64
N SER A 70 -28.06 -10.96 -9.68
CA SER A 70 -26.62 -11.20 -9.56
C SER A 70 -26.02 -10.24 -8.52
N SER A 71 -25.01 -10.68 -7.77
CA SER A 71 -24.36 -9.80 -6.79
C SER A 71 -23.17 -9.04 -7.40
N PRO A 72 -23.11 -7.70 -7.25
CA PRO A 72 -21.97 -6.91 -7.73
C PRO A 72 -20.70 -7.11 -6.87
N SER A 73 -20.79 -7.77 -5.71
CA SER A 73 -19.62 -8.08 -4.87
C SER A 73 -18.72 -9.14 -5.48
N PHE A 74 -19.22 -9.93 -6.45
CA PHE A 74 -18.40 -10.84 -7.25
C PHE A 74 -17.87 -10.12 -8.50
N ALA A 75 -16.55 -9.93 -8.54
CA ALA A 75 -15.87 -9.40 -9.72
C ALA A 75 -15.52 -10.51 -10.71
N THR A 76 -15.38 -10.16 -11.99
CA THR A 76 -14.81 -11.09 -12.97
C THR A 76 -13.42 -11.53 -12.51
N SER A 77 -13.19 -12.84 -12.45
CA SER A 77 -11.94 -13.40 -11.92
C SER A 77 -11.40 -14.51 -12.81
N THR A 78 -10.15 -14.89 -12.59
CA THR A 78 -9.56 -16.05 -13.27
C THR A 78 -9.72 -17.32 -12.42
N VAL A 79 -9.91 -18.48 -13.03
CA VAL A 79 -9.82 -19.78 -12.36
C VAL A 79 -8.78 -20.66 -13.05
N ILE A 80 -8.06 -21.45 -12.27
CA ILE A 80 -6.98 -22.31 -12.76
C ILE A 80 -7.51 -23.71 -13.05
N THR A 81 -7.08 -24.33 -14.15
CA THR A 81 -7.40 -25.73 -14.45
C THR A 81 -7.02 -26.66 -13.30
N SER A 82 -7.81 -27.71 -13.05
CA SER A 82 -7.65 -28.63 -11.91
C SER A 82 -7.95 -28.03 -10.52
N SER A 83 -8.38 -26.77 -10.43
CA SER A 83 -8.82 -26.19 -9.15
C SER A 83 -10.11 -26.85 -8.68
N ARG A 84 -10.26 -26.95 -7.35
CA ARG A 84 -11.47 -27.49 -6.73
C ARG A 84 -12.18 -26.43 -5.91
N ASN A 85 -13.50 -26.48 -5.91
CA ASN A 85 -14.35 -25.67 -5.05
C ASN A 85 -14.02 -24.17 -5.14
N VAL A 86 -13.89 -23.66 -6.37
CA VAL A 86 -13.65 -22.23 -6.66
C VAL A 86 -14.97 -21.51 -6.90
N GLU A 87 -15.10 -20.29 -6.38
CA GLU A 87 -16.29 -19.46 -6.61
C GLU A 87 -16.32 -18.97 -8.07
N VAL A 88 -17.43 -19.20 -8.75
CA VAL A 88 -17.62 -18.86 -10.18
C VAL A 88 -18.77 -17.87 -10.42
N GLY A 89 -19.51 -17.53 -9.37
CA GLY A 89 -20.57 -16.53 -9.41
C GLY A 89 -21.16 -16.29 -8.01
N ARG A 90 -21.89 -15.19 -7.85
CA ARG A 90 -22.59 -14.85 -6.61
C ARG A 90 -23.93 -14.19 -6.90
N PHE A 91 -24.92 -14.49 -6.07
CA PHE A 91 -26.30 -14.04 -6.21
C PHE A 91 -26.81 -13.42 -4.92
N LYS A 92 -27.67 -12.43 -5.04
CA LYS A 92 -28.30 -11.73 -3.94
C LYS A 92 -29.78 -12.12 -3.90
N VAL A 93 -30.24 -12.54 -2.73
CA VAL A 93 -31.65 -12.80 -2.44
C VAL A 93 -32.10 -11.77 -1.41
N ASN A 94 -32.98 -10.89 -1.83
CA ASN A 94 -33.38 -9.72 -1.08
C ASN A 94 -34.84 -9.86 -0.63
N ALA A 95 -35.03 -10.11 0.68
CA ALA A 95 -36.31 -10.15 1.37
C ALA A 95 -36.53 -8.89 2.23
N SER A 96 -35.80 -7.80 1.98
CA SER A 96 -35.91 -6.54 2.77
C SER A 96 -37.29 -5.90 2.76
N GLN A 97 -38.10 -6.21 1.74
CA GLN A 97 -39.49 -5.77 1.60
C GLN A 97 -40.51 -6.91 1.77
N SER A 98 -40.03 -8.09 2.14
CA SER A 98 -40.91 -9.22 2.49
C SER A 98 -41.62 -8.91 3.80
N SER A 99 -42.81 -9.48 3.97
CA SER A 99 -43.59 -9.46 5.22
C SER A 99 -43.56 -10.80 5.96
N ASP A 100 -42.72 -11.73 5.51
CA ASP A 100 -42.56 -13.07 6.08
C ASP A 100 -41.17 -13.63 5.72
N ASP A 101 -40.74 -14.62 6.50
CA ASP A 101 -39.61 -15.47 6.18
C ASP A 101 -39.91 -16.30 4.94
N LEU A 102 -38.89 -16.46 4.09
CA LEU A 102 -39.02 -17.15 2.81
C LEU A 102 -38.26 -18.47 2.82
N ARG A 103 -38.89 -19.51 2.29
CA ARG A 103 -38.35 -20.85 2.13
C ARG A 103 -38.09 -21.13 0.66
N ILE A 104 -36.83 -21.38 0.31
CA ILE A 104 -36.41 -21.67 -1.06
C ILE A 104 -35.95 -23.13 -1.15
N ILE A 105 -36.47 -23.90 -2.11
CA ILE A 105 -36.08 -25.32 -2.32
C ILE A 105 -35.44 -25.60 -3.68
N THR A 106 -35.68 -24.74 -4.66
CA THR A 106 -35.11 -24.86 -6.00
C THR A 106 -34.62 -23.49 -6.45
N ILE A 107 -33.39 -23.46 -6.97
CA ILE A 107 -32.75 -22.27 -7.53
C ILE A 107 -32.45 -22.52 -9.00
N GLN A 108 -32.83 -21.60 -9.88
CA GLN A 108 -32.47 -21.64 -11.30
C GLN A 108 -31.54 -20.50 -11.70
N LEU A 109 -30.47 -20.85 -12.42
CA LEU A 109 -29.47 -19.90 -12.90
C LEU A 109 -29.25 -20.09 -14.40
N ARG A 110 -29.07 -19.00 -15.14
CA ARG A 110 -28.62 -19.04 -16.54
C ARG A 110 -27.10 -19.17 -16.54
N LYS A 111 -26.57 -20.13 -17.29
CA LYS A 111 -25.16 -20.18 -17.69
C LYS A 111 -24.99 -19.55 -19.06
N ARG A 112 -23.92 -18.76 -19.24
CA ARG A 112 -23.39 -18.33 -20.55
C ARG A 112 -21.91 -18.64 -20.64
N THR A 113 -21.48 -19.25 -21.74
CA THR A 113 -20.07 -19.61 -21.96
C THR A 113 -19.72 -19.66 -23.45
N ASN A 114 -18.44 -19.49 -23.77
CA ASN A 114 -17.89 -19.84 -25.09
C ASN A 114 -17.27 -21.25 -25.13
N ALA A 115 -17.36 -22.02 -24.04
CA ALA A 115 -16.83 -23.37 -23.89
C ALA A 115 -17.93 -24.43 -23.69
N GLY A 116 -17.49 -25.67 -23.48
CA GLY A 116 -18.35 -26.81 -23.15
C GLY A 116 -18.55 -27.00 -21.63
N ASN A 117 -18.41 -28.23 -21.17
CA ASN A 117 -18.67 -28.68 -19.80
C ASN A 117 -17.41 -28.72 -18.90
N ALA A 118 -16.52 -27.72 -19.00
CA ALA A 118 -15.25 -27.75 -18.28
C ALA A 118 -15.34 -27.38 -16.78
N LEU A 119 -16.46 -26.81 -16.33
CA LEU A 119 -16.78 -26.73 -14.90
C LEU A 119 -17.65 -27.93 -14.51
N THR A 120 -17.28 -28.59 -13.41
CA THR A 120 -17.95 -29.77 -12.87
C THR A 120 -18.34 -29.51 -11.42
N ARG A 121 -19.27 -30.31 -10.87
CA ARG A 121 -19.67 -30.24 -9.45
C ARG A 121 -20.08 -28.83 -9.01
N LEU A 122 -21.11 -28.28 -9.65
CA LEU A 122 -21.65 -26.98 -9.29
C LEU A 122 -22.49 -27.08 -8.02
N VAL A 123 -22.07 -26.32 -7.00
CA VAL A 123 -22.72 -26.27 -5.69
C VAL A 123 -22.96 -24.83 -5.26
N LEU A 124 -24.11 -24.58 -4.66
CA LEU A 124 -24.46 -23.31 -4.03
C LEU A 124 -24.06 -23.36 -2.55
N LYS A 125 -23.59 -22.23 -2.04
CA LYS A 125 -23.25 -22.07 -0.62
C LYS A 125 -23.84 -20.80 -0.02
N ASP A 126 -24.35 -20.93 1.20
CA ASP A 126 -24.68 -19.82 2.09
C ASP A 126 -23.56 -19.72 3.14
N GLY A 127 -22.62 -18.79 2.94
CA GLY A 127 -21.35 -18.78 3.67
C GLY A 127 -20.58 -20.09 3.51
N ASN A 128 -20.38 -20.81 4.62
CA ASN A 128 -19.70 -22.11 4.62
C ASN A 128 -20.66 -23.31 4.44
N THR A 129 -21.97 -23.09 4.49
CA THR A 129 -22.98 -24.15 4.37
C THR A 129 -23.22 -24.48 2.90
N VAL A 130 -23.00 -25.73 2.52
CA VAL A 130 -23.32 -26.22 1.17
C VAL A 130 -24.82 -26.52 1.08
N LEU A 131 -25.48 -26.00 0.03
CA LEU A 131 -26.94 -26.08 -0.11
C LEU A 131 -27.40 -27.28 -0.96
N ASN A 132 -26.52 -27.84 -1.81
CA ASN A 132 -26.80 -29.01 -2.62
C ASN A 132 -25.57 -29.94 -2.69
N THR A 133 -25.76 -31.23 -2.43
CA THR A 133 -24.69 -32.23 -2.34
C THR A 133 -25.08 -33.54 -3.04
N GLY A 134 -24.09 -34.41 -3.28
CA GLY A 134 -24.32 -35.74 -3.85
C GLY A 134 -25.06 -35.70 -5.19
N SER A 135 -26.21 -36.36 -5.28
CA SER A 135 -27.02 -36.39 -6.51
C SER A 135 -27.63 -35.04 -6.90
N ASN A 136 -27.64 -34.06 -5.98
CA ASN A 136 -28.13 -32.71 -6.23
C ASN A 136 -27.02 -31.75 -6.72
N GLU A 137 -25.76 -32.21 -6.82
CA GLU A 137 -24.69 -31.44 -7.45
C GLU A 137 -24.95 -31.30 -8.95
N VAL A 138 -24.88 -30.08 -9.46
CA VAL A 138 -25.20 -29.81 -10.87
C VAL A 138 -23.95 -30.02 -11.72
N THR A 139 -24.10 -30.68 -12.87
CA THR A 139 -23.03 -30.81 -13.87
C THR A 139 -23.44 -30.07 -15.14
N LEU A 140 -22.49 -29.40 -15.78
CA LEU A 140 -22.77 -28.66 -17.00
C LEU A 140 -22.95 -29.59 -18.20
N SER A 141 -23.85 -29.20 -19.10
CA SER A 141 -23.88 -29.75 -20.45
C SER A 141 -22.98 -28.94 -21.39
N ASN A 142 -22.75 -29.45 -22.61
CA ASN A 142 -22.01 -28.74 -23.65
C ASN A 142 -22.81 -27.62 -24.35
N VAL A 143 -23.93 -27.19 -23.76
CA VAL A 143 -24.75 -26.08 -24.28
C VAL A 143 -24.18 -24.75 -23.82
N ARG A 144 -23.99 -23.78 -24.74
CA ARG A 144 -23.38 -22.47 -24.44
C ARG A 144 -24.26 -21.56 -23.58
N ASP A 145 -25.58 -21.69 -23.71
CA ASP A 145 -26.58 -20.92 -22.98
C ASP A 145 -27.67 -21.86 -22.46
N GLU A 146 -27.67 -22.17 -21.17
CA GLU A 146 -28.61 -23.10 -20.56
C GLU A 146 -29.13 -22.58 -19.22
N ILE A 147 -30.30 -23.07 -18.82
CA ILE A 147 -30.85 -22.85 -17.48
C ILE A 147 -30.49 -24.08 -16.64
N LEU A 148 -29.74 -23.85 -15.56
CA LEU A 148 -29.34 -24.83 -14.58
C LEU A 148 -30.34 -24.81 -13.43
N THR A 149 -30.75 -26.00 -12.97
CA THR A 149 -31.66 -26.15 -11.83
C THR A 149 -30.91 -26.81 -10.68
N PHE A 150 -30.88 -26.15 -9.54
CA PHE A 150 -30.28 -26.60 -8.30
C PHE A 150 -31.38 -27.00 -7.33
N ASN A 151 -31.45 -28.28 -6.98
CA ASN A 151 -32.32 -28.75 -5.90
C ASN A 151 -31.53 -28.67 -4.59
N LEU A 152 -32.09 -28.01 -3.58
CA LEU A 152 -31.40 -27.85 -2.31
C LEU A 152 -31.69 -29.06 -1.40
N ASP A 153 -30.66 -29.55 -0.71
CA ASP A 153 -30.78 -30.68 0.22
C ASP A 153 -31.68 -30.29 1.41
N ASN A 154 -31.56 -29.04 1.84
CA ASN A 154 -32.40 -28.40 2.82
C ASN A 154 -32.85 -27.05 2.27
N ALA A 155 -34.04 -26.61 2.68
CA ALA A 155 -34.53 -25.33 2.21
C ALA A 155 -33.66 -24.18 2.74
N LEU A 156 -33.32 -23.24 1.86
CA LEU A 156 -32.69 -21.99 2.25
C LEU A 156 -33.77 -21.08 2.86
N ILE A 157 -33.60 -20.72 4.13
CA ILE A 157 -34.45 -19.73 4.79
C ILE A 157 -33.83 -18.34 4.62
N VAL A 158 -34.60 -17.41 4.10
CA VAL A 158 -34.26 -15.98 4.02
C VAL A 158 -35.19 -15.23 4.95
N PRO A 159 -34.70 -14.73 6.11
CA PRO A 159 -35.57 -14.05 7.05
C PRO A 159 -36.18 -12.77 6.49
N GLU A 160 -37.35 -12.40 6.99
CA GLU A 160 -38.01 -11.13 6.72
C GLU A 160 -37.04 -9.95 6.96
N GLY A 161 -37.05 -8.96 6.07
CA GLY A 161 -36.23 -7.76 6.23
C GLY A 161 -34.75 -7.97 5.89
N GLN A 162 -34.31 -9.19 5.58
CA GLN A 162 -32.89 -9.51 5.37
C GLN A 162 -32.51 -9.68 3.91
N ILE A 163 -31.20 -9.64 3.68
CA ILE A 163 -30.55 -9.93 2.40
C ILE A 163 -29.58 -11.08 2.64
N LYS A 164 -29.63 -12.11 1.79
CA LYS A 164 -28.63 -13.16 1.73
C LYS A 164 -27.82 -13.10 0.44
N GLU A 165 -26.53 -13.42 0.54
CA GLU A 165 -25.66 -13.67 -0.61
C GLU A 165 -25.35 -15.17 -0.72
N ILE A 166 -25.54 -15.73 -1.90
CA ILE A 166 -25.30 -17.13 -2.20
C ILE A 166 -24.16 -17.22 -3.21
N GLY A 167 -23.09 -17.91 -2.87
CA GLY A 167 -21.97 -18.19 -3.76
C GLY A 167 -22.21 -19.46 -4.57
N LEU A 168 -21.84 -19.45 -5.85
CA LEU A 168 -21.79 -20.62 -6.71
C LEU A 168 -20.35 -21.08 -6.84
N TYR A 169 -20.10 -22.34 -6.52
CA TYR A 169 -18.78 -22.96 -6.55
C TYR A 169 -18.74 -24.10 -7.55
N ALA A 170 -17.58 -24.30 -8.17
CA ALA A 170 -17.35 -25.39 -9.11
C ALA A 170 -15.94 -25.97 -8.97
N ASP A 171 -15.76 -27.17 -9.50
CA ASP A 171 -14.45 -27.73 -9.83
C ASP A 171 -14.12 -27.41 -11.30
N VAL A 172 -12.86 -27.15 -11.59
CA VAL A 172 -12.37 -26.85 -12.95
C VAL A 172 -11.64 -28.08 -13.47
N SER A 173 -12.08 -28.63 -14.60
CA SER A 173 -11.43 -29.78 -15.23
C SER A 173 -9.96 -29.49 -15.56
N SER A 174 -9.12 -30.51 -15.48
CA SER A 174 -7.72 -30.45 -15.97
C SER A 174 -7.64 -30.30 -17.49
N THR A 175 -8.70 -30.69 -18.21
CA THR A 175 -8.81 -30.57 -19.67
C THR A 175 -9.54 -29.30 -20.11
N ALA A 176 -9.85 -28.40 -19.19
CA ALA A 176 -10.55 -27.17 -19.49
C ALA A 176 -9.74 -26.30 -20.46
N GLN A 177 -10.37 -25.85 -21.54
CA GLN A 177 -9.72 -24.98 -22.52
C GLN A 177 -9.44 -23.59 -21.92
N VAL A 178 -8.20 -23.13 -22.03
CA VAL A 178 -7.77 -21.82 -21.55
C VAL A 178 -8.42 -20.67 -22.35
N ASN A 179 -8.51 -19.49 -21.73
CA ASN A 179 -9.15 -18.28 -22.27
C ASN A 179 -10.63 -18.45 -22.61
N THR A 180 -11.29 -19.43 -21.98
CA THR A 180 -12.74 -19.58 -22.03
C THR A 180 -13.39 -18.91 -20.83
N PHE A 181 -14.63 -18.47 -20.99
CA PHE A 181 -15.36 -17.78 -19.93
C PHE A 181 -16.63 -18.53 -19.53
N TYR A 182 -17.03 -18.37 -18.26
CA TYR A 182 -18.32 -18.82 -17.74
C TYR A 182 -18.96 -17.69 -16.95
N ILE A 183 -20.17 -17.29 -17.32
CA ILE A 183 -20.97 -16.30 -16.61
C ILE A 183 -22.23 -16.99 -16.12
N PHE A 184 -22.60 -16.72 -14.87
CA PHE A 184 -23.83 -17.21 -14.27
C PHE A 184 -24.68 -16.01 -13.82
N ASP A 185 -25.94 -15.97 -14.24
CA ASP A 185 -26.84 -14.85 -14.00
C ASP A 185 -28.31 -15.27 -13.92
N VAL A 186 -29.18 -14.31 -13.62
CA VAL A 186 -30.65 -14.49 -13.58
C VAL A 186 -31.37 -13.72 -14.70
N SER A 187 -30.65 -13.41 -15.79
CA SER A 187 -31.14 -12.53 -16.87
C SER A 187 -32.16 -13.18 -17.82
N LYS A 188 -32.35 -14.51 -17.76
CA LYS A 188 -33.33 -15.26 -18.57
C LYS A 188 -34.62 -15.51 -17.77
N ASN A 189 -35.60 -16.20 -18.37
CA ASN A 189 -36.77 -16.73 -17.66
C ASN A 189 -36.34 -17.91 -16.79
N VAL A 190 -35.65 -17.62 -15.69
CA VAL A 190 -35.40 -18.56 -14.59
C VAL A 190 -36.61 -18.53 -13.66
N ASN A 191 -36.87 -19.66 -12.99
CA ASN A 191 -37.94 -19.78 -12.00
C ASN A 191 -37.38 -20.44 -10.74
N TRP A 192 -37.57 -19.81 -9.59
CA TRP A 192 -37.18 -20.40 -8.31
C TRP A 192 -38.42 -21.06 -7.69
N SER A 193 -38.25 -21.76 -6.58
CA SER A 193 -39.39 -22.23 -5.80
C SER A 193 -39.29 -21.58 -4.44
N VAL A 194 -40.08 -20.52 -4.25
CA VAL A 194 -40.09 -19.69 -3.05
C VAL A 194 -41.48 -19.76 -2.42
N ALA A 195 -41.55 -20.12 -1.15
CA ALA A 195 -42.79 -20.12 -0.39
C ALA A 195 -42.63 -19.35 0.91
N SER A 196 -43.72 -18.78 1.40
CA SER A 196 -43.78 -18.20 2.75
C SER A 196 -43.61 -19.31 3.79
N VAL A 197 -42.77 -19.10 4.80
CA VAL A 197 -42.54 -20.08 5.88
C VAL A 197 -43.80 -20.23 6.73
N VAL A 198 -44.55 -19.15 6.96
CA VAL A 198 -45.75 -19.17 7.80
C VAL A 198 -46.93 -19.81 7.09
N SER A 199 -47.20 -19.41 5.84
CA SER A 199 -48.42 -19.82 5.12
C SER A 199 -48.21 -21.01 4.19
N GLY A 200 -46.96 -21.34 3.81
CA GLY A 200 -46.65 -22.33 2.78
C GLY A 200 -47.09 -21.94 1.37
N SER A 201 -47.63 -20.72 1.19
CA SER A 201 -48.10 -20.23 -0.11
C SER A 201 -46.91 -19.86 -1.00
N ASP A 202 -47.07 -20.09 -2.30
CA ASP A 202 -46.11 -19.71 -3.33
C ASP A 202 -45.91 -18.18 -3.37
N VAL A 203 -44.66 -17.74 -3.51
CA VAL A 203 -44.25 -16.34 -3.52
C VAL A 203 -43.59 -16.03 -4.85
N SER A 204 -44.23 -15.20 -5.66
CA SER A 204 -43.68 -14.81 -6.96
C SER A 204 -42.39 -14.00 -6.83
N GLU A 205 -41.35 -14.42 -7.54
CA GLU A 205 -40.05 -13.78 -7.51
C GLU A 205 -39.96 -12.62 -8.49
N THR A 206 -39.32 -11.55 -8.05
CA THR A 206 -38.90 -10.46 -8.93
C THR A 206 -37.42 -10.62 -9.25
N PHE A 207 -37.06 -10.82 -10.52
CA PHE A 207 -35.67 -10.87 -10.96
C PHE A 207 -35.20 -9.49 -11.43
N ASP A 208 -34.22 -8.91 -10.74
CA ASP A 208 -33.55 -7.70 -11.21
C ASP A 208 -32.53 -8.06 -12.29
N ARG A 209 -32.92 -7.76 -13.53
CA ARG A 209 -32.13 -8.05 -14.74
C ARG A 209 -31.25 -6.88 -15.18
N SER A 210 -31.24 -5.77 -14.43
CA SER A 210 -30.36 -4.63 -14.72
C SER A 210 -28.91 -4.89 -14.30
N ILE A 211 -28.69 -5.90 -13.45
CA ILE A 211 -27.37 -6.30 -12.96
C ILE A 211 -26.91 -7.54 -13.73
N ASP A 212 -25.99 -7.33 -14.67
CA ASP A 212 -25.33 -8.44 -15.35
C ASP A 212 -24.49 -9.28 -14.38
N GLY A 213 -24.61 -10.59 -14.45
CA GLY A 213 -23.71 -11.50 -13.75
C GLY A 213 -22.27 -11.32 -14.22
N LYS A 214 -21.34 -11.37 -13.26
CA LYS A 214 -19.91 -11.54 -13.54
C LYS A 214 -19.58 -13.02 -13.55
N GLY A 215 -18.40 -13.35 -14.08
CA GLY A 215 -18.03 -14.71 -14.38
C GLY A 215 -16.54 -14.96 -14.22
N VAL A 216 -16.11 -16.15 -14.64
CA VAL A 216 -14.72 -16.56 -14.56
C VAL A 216 -14.11 -16.78 -15.93
N ILE A 217 -12.80 -16.54 -16.03
CA ILE A 217 -11.97 -16.91 -17.18
C ILE A 217 -11.07 -18.07 -16.78
N VAL A 218 -11.03 -19.14 -17.58
CA VAL A 218 -10.17 -20.30 -17.32
C VAL A 218 -8.74 -20.04 -17.81
N GLN A 219 -7.75 -20.30 -16.97
CA GLN A 219 -6.33 -20.32 -17.33
C GLN A 219 -5.65 -21.61 -16.86
N ALA A 220 -4.55 -22.00 -17.51
CA ALA A 220 -3.79 -23.19 -17.12
C ALA A 220 -2.91 -22.95 -15.89
N TYR A 221 -2.37 -21.73 -15.77
CA TYR A 221 -1.47 -21.30 -14.71
C TYR A 221 -1.46 -19.77 -14.65
N GLY A 222 -1.01 -19.22 -13.53
CA GLY A 222 -0.73 -17.80 -13.37
C GLY A 222 0.69 -17.41 -13.73
N GLY A 223 0.97 -16.12 -13.59
CA GLY A 223 2.26 -15.54 -13.92
C GLY A 223 2.69 -14.52 -12.88
N TYR A 224 3.96 -14.13 -12.92
CA TYR A 224 4.47 -13.04 -12.11
C TYR A 224 5.41 -12.11 -12.87
N LYS A 225 5.58 -10.91 -12.31
CA LYS A 225 6.54 -9.90 -12.76
C LYS A 225 7.19 -9.24 -11.55
N VAL A 226 8.32 -8.59 -11.80
CA VAL A 226 9.11 -7.84 -10.83
C VAL A 226 9.21 -6.40 -11.33
N GLY A 227 9.12 -5.45 -10.42
CA GLY A 227 9.27 -4.03 -10.72
C GLY A 227 9.97 -3.29 -9.59
N PHE A 228 10.43 -2.08 -9.92
CA PHE A 228 10.98 -1.16 -8.96
C PHE A 228 9.86 -0.57 -8.10
N GLU A 229 10.13 -0.37 -6.80
CA GLU A 229 9.22 0.29 -5.88
C GLU A 229 9.93 1.46 -5.20
N PRO A 230 9.51 2.73 -5.34
CA PRO A 230 10.20 3.86 -4.73
C PRO A 230 9.97 3.93 -3.21
N VAL A 231 10.66 3.11 -2.42
CA VAL A 231 10.60 3.14 -0.95
C VAL A 231 11.64 4.12 -0.40
N MET A 232 11.23 5.23 0.22
CA MET A 232 12.17 6.13 0.90
C MET A 232 12.41 5.69 2.36
N PRO A 233 13.65 5.75 2.90
CA PRO A 233 14.90 6.16 2.26
C PRO A 233 15.64 5.01 1.55
N VAL A 234 15.03 3.83 1.45
CA VAL A 234 15.68 2.57 1.04
C VAL A 234 16.15 2.57 -0.41
N ASN A 235 15.36 3.16 -1.30
CA ASN A 235 15.65 3.34 -2.70
C ASN A 235 15.96 4.82 -2.98
N ALA A 236 16.68 5.48 -2.07
CA ALA A 236 17.53 6.63 -2.36
C ALA A 236 19.00 6.19 -2.19
N GLU A 237 19.95 6.90 -2.79
CA GLU A 237 21.38 6.62 -2.56
C GLU A 237 21.68 6.69 -1.05
N GLN A 238 22.12 5.57 -0.46
CA GLN A 238 22.44 5.49 0.96
C GLN A 238 23.94 5.59 1.17
N TRP A 239 24.37 6.30 2.22
CA TRP A 239 25.77 6.30 2.61
C TRP A 239 25.92 5.52 3.90
N VAL A 240 26.84 4.57 3.88
CA VAL A 240 27.03 3.62 4.97
C VAL A 240 28.50 3.52 5.33
N SER A 241 28.76 3.45 6.64
CA SER A 241 30.08 3.07 7.14
C SER A 241 30.36 1.60 6.81
N ASP A 242 31.62 1.27 6.69
CA ASP A 242 32.10 -0.09 6.48
C ASP A 242 31.72 -1.04 7.65
N GLY A 243 31.89 -2.34 7.42
CA GLY A 243 31.59 -3.38 8.40
C GLY A 243 30.10 -3.50 8.79
N ARG A 244 29.23 -2.62 8.29
CA ARG A 244 27.83 -2.53 8.67
C ARG A 244 27.06 -3.76 8.22
N LYS A 245 26.25 -4.30 9.13
CA LYS A 245 25.43 -5.48 8.91
C LYS A 245 23.99 -5.09 8.57
N GLY A 246 23.33 -5.88 7.73
CA GLY A 246 21.93 -5.70 7.35
C GLY A 246 21.61 -4.42 6.59
N VAL A 247 22.56 -3.86 5.83
CA VAL A 247 22.33 -2.70 4.95
C VAL A 247 21.35 -3.08 3.86
N THR A 248 20.29 -2.30 3.67
CA THR A 248 19.30 -2.59 2.62
C THR A 248 19.76 -1.96 1.31
N LEU A 249 19.97 -2.78 0.27
CA LEU A 249 20.44 -2.29 -1.03
C LEU A 249 19.31 -2.10 -2.05
N ASN A 250 18.26 -2.91 -1.92
CA ASN A 250 17.16 -2.90 -2.89
C ASN A 250 15.87 -3.44 -2.27
N VAL A 251 14.75 -2.89 -2.71
CA VAL A 251 13.40 -3.40 -2.43
C VAL A 251 12.70 -3.63 -3.76
N LEU A 252 12.38 -4.89 -4.02
CA LEU A 252 11.77 -5.35 -5.26
C LEU A 252 10.28 -5.63 -5.05
N LYS A 253 9.44 -5.21 -6.00
CA LYS A 253 8.01 -5.50 -5.98
C LYS A 253 7.68 -6.61 -6.93
N PHE A 254 7.15 -7.70 -6.38
CA PHE A 254 6.66 -8.83 -7.14
C PHE A 254 5.15 -8.71 -7.27
N THR A 255 4.62 -8.90 -8.49
CA THR A 255 3.18 -8.90 -8.76
C THR A 255 2.80 -10.25 -9.37
N ALA A 256 1.84 -10.94 -8.78
CA ALA A 256 1.29 -12.18 -9.29
C ALA A 256 -0.02 -11.93 -10.05
N THR A 257 -0.39 -12.88 -10.91
CA THR A 257 -1.61 -12.86 -11.72
C THR A 257 -2.24 -14.24 -11.72
N ALA A 258 -3.57 -14.30 -11.71
CA ALA A 258 -4.42 -15.48 -11.83
C ALA A 258 -4.34 -16.54 -10.72
N GLU A 259 -3.25 -16.68 -10.00
CA GLU A 259 -3.13 -17.51 -8.79
C GLU A 259 -2.02 -16.98 -7.87
N PRO A 260 -1.98 -17.42 -6.59
CA PRO A 260 -0.82 -17.15 -5.75
C PRO A 260 0.44 -17.79 -6.33
N MET A 261 1.54 -17.05 -6.32
CA MET A 261 2.82 -17.48 -6.89
C MET A 261 3.86 -17.56 -5.77
N ALA A 262 4.39 -18.76 -5.54
CA ALA A 262 5.48 -19.01 -4.59
C ALA A 262 6.82 -18.95 -5.33
N LEU A 263 7.70 -18.01 -4.96
CA LEU A 263 9.02 -17.88 -5.59
C LEU A 263 9.91 -19.06 -5.21
N THR A 264 10.54 -19.72 -6.19
CA THR A 264 11.43 -20.88 -5.99
C THR A 264 12.87 -20.59 -6.35
N ASP A 265 13.09 -19.69 -7.31
CA ASP A 265 14.42 -19.30 -7.74
C ASP A 265 14.43 -17.79 -7.97
N LEU A 266 15.43 -17.12 -7.39
CA LEU A 266 15.70 -15.71 -7.58
C LEU A 266 17.14 -15.55 -8.04
N ARG A 267 17.35 -14.85 -9.14
CA ARG A 267 18.68 -14.41 -9.56
C ARG A 267 18.84 -12.93 -9.27
N LEU A 268 19.91 -12.58 -8.56
CA LEU A 268 20.39 -11.21 -8.46
C LEU A 268 21.67 -11.06 -9.26
N GLN A 269 21.97 -9.82 -9.61
CA GLN A 269 23.17 -9.43 -10.32
C GLN A 269 23.81 -8.28 -9.58
N VAL A 270 25.13 -8.30 -9.50
CA VAL A 270 25.89 -7.15 -9.05
C VAL A 270 25.64 -5.97 -9.98
N ASP A 271 25.28 -4.83 -9.41
CA ASP A 271 24.96 -3.60 -10.15
C ASP A 271 26.06 -3.28 -11.16
N THR A 272 25.69 -3.29 -12.44
CA THR A 272 26.63 -3.08 -13.56
C THR A 272 26.85 -1.61 -13.89
N THR A 273 26.07 -0.72 -13.28
CA THR A 273 26.26 0.72 -13.32
C THR A 273 27.12 1.21 -12.15
N GLY A 274 27.17 0.44 -11.06
CA GLY A 274 28.07 0.60 -9.93
C GLY A 274 29.48 0.04 -10.16
N SER A 275 30.32 0.15 -9.13
CA SER A 275 31.70 -0.38 -9.16
C SER A 275 31.86 -1.70 -8.40
N SER A 276 30.73 -2.26 -7.95
CA SER A 276 30.60 -3.44 -7.08
C SER A 276 31.32 -4.69 -7.61
N THR A 277 31.81 -5.50 -6.68
CA THR A 277 32.44 -6.80 -6.94
C THR A 277 31.95 -7.84 -5.93
N ALA A 278 32.25 -9.12 -6.16
CA ALA A 278 31.91 -10.20 -5.22
C ALA A 278 32.48 -9.98 -3.81
N ALA A 279 33.62 -9.30 -3.69
CA ALA A 279 34.32 -9.09 -2.43
C ALA A 279 33.66 -8.02 -1.55
N ASP A 280 32.72 -7.24 -2.10
CA ASP A 280 31.97 -6.20 -1.39
C ASP A 280 30.78 -6.75 -0.58
N TYR A 281 30.54 -8.07 -0.64
CA TYR A 281 29.41 -8.73 0.02
C TYR A 281 29.90 -9.86 0.92
N GLU A 282 29.78 -9.70 2.23
CA GLU A 282 30.06 -10.81 3.17
C GLU A 282 28.90 -11.81 3.20
N LYS A 283 27.67 -11.29 3.31
CA LYS A 283 26.43 -12.06 3.33
C LYS A 283 25.33 -11.28 2.63
N ILE A 284 24.43 -12.01 1.99
CA ILE A 284 23.27 -11.47 1.30
C ILE A 284 22.02 -12.16 1.86
N TYR A 285 21.02 -11.38 2.23
CA TYR A 285 19.80 -11.81 2.88
C TYR A 285 18.58 -11.38 2.11
N ILE A 286 17.60 -12.28 2.02
CA ILE A 286 16.31 -12.06 1.38
C ILE A 286 15.23 -12.04 2.47
N TYR A 287 14.47 -10.95 2.53
CA TYR A 287 13.43 -10.74 3.54
C TYR A 287 12.04 -10.53 2.93
N ASP A 288 11.05 -11.05 3.64
CA ASP A 288 9.62 -10.76 3.50
C ASP A 288 9.17 -9.98 4.74
N GLY A 289 9.08 -8.66 4.63
CA GLY A 289 8.91 -7.79 5.79
C GLY A 289 10.00 -8.06 6.85
N PRO A 290 9.64 -8.43 8.11
CA PRO A 290 10.61 -8.77 9.15
C PRO A 290 11.13 -10.22 9.06
N THR A 291 10.54 -11.07 8.22
CA THR A 291 10.85 -12.51 8.16
C THR A 291 11.98 -12.79 7.19
N LEU A 292 13.02 -13.48 7.66
CA LEU A 292 14.09 -13.97 6.80
C LEU A 292 13.57 -15.11 5.93
N VAL A 293 13.67 -14.95 4.61
CA VAL A 293 13.28 -15.94 3.60
C VAL A 293 14.47 -16.84 3.27
N ALA A 294 15.63 -16.24 2.99
CA ALA A 294 16.83 -16.99 2.64
C ALA A 294 18.12 -16.20 2.93
N ILE A 295 19.20 -16.95 3.17
CA ILE A 295 20.56 -16.45 3.06
C ILE A 295 21.07 -16.89 1.69
N ALA A 296 21.39 -15.92 0.84
CA ALA A 296 21.85 -16.18 -0.51
C ALA A 296 23.31 -16.65 -0.52
N PRO A 297 23.71 -17.45 -1.53
CA PRO A 297 25.12 -17.82 -1.72
C PRO A 297 25.97 -16.60 -2.07
N SER A 298 27.30 -16.75 -1.99
CA SER A 298 28.23 -15.74 -2.47
C SER A 298 28.04 -15.45 -3.96
N VAL A 299 28.37 -14.22 -4.35
CA VAL A 299 28.40 -13.79 -5.76
C VAL A 299 29.36 -14.70 -6.54
N ASP A 300 28.90 -15.23 -7.66
CA ASP A 300 29.71 -16.07 -8.54
C ASP A 300 30.68 -15.23 -9.39
N LYS A 301 31.58 -15.92 -10.10
CA LYS A 301 32.60 -15.29 -10.95
C LYS A 301 32.03 -14.43 -12.08
N ASP A 302 30.76 -14.63 -12.43
CA ASP A 302 30.08 -13.93 -13.52
C ASP A 302 29.23 -12.76 -12.98
N GLY A 303 29.30 -12.47 -11.67
CA GLY A 303 28.60 -11.36 -11.04
C GLY A 303 27.14 -11.67 -10.67
N TYR A 304 26.75 -12.94 -10.60
CA TYR A 304 25.39 -13.34 -10.25
C TYR A 304 25.29 -13.98 -8.86
N VAL A 305 24.11 -13.87 -8.27
CA VAL A 305 23.72 -14.56 -7.05
C VAL A 305 22.48 -15.37 -7.36
N ASN A 306 22.59 -16.69 -7.32
CA ASN A 306 21.50 -17.60 -7.62
C ASN A 306 20.91 -18.15 -6.32
N VAL A 307 19.82 -17.55 -5.85
CA VAL A 307 19.13 -17.93 -4.62
C VAL A 307 18.11 -19.02 -4.92
N ALA A 308 18.29 -20.18 -4.29
CA ALA A 308 17.28 -21.23 -4.26
C ALA A 308 16.37 -21.03 -3.04
N LEU A 309 15.07 -20.94 -3.28
CA LEU A 309 14.03 -20.83 -2.27
C LEU A 309 13.30 -22.17 -2.13
N SER A 310 12.62 -22.37 -1.00
CA SER A 310 11.95 -23.64 -0.73
C SER A 310 10.82 -23.92 -1.73
N THR A 311 10.83 -25.09 -2.35
CA THR A 311 9.74 -25.55 -3.22
C THR A 311 8.48 -25.95 -2.45
N ALA A 312 8.60 -26.18 -1.13
CA ALA A 312 7.46 -26.46 -0.26
C ALA A 312 6.49 -25.26 -0.14
N CYS A 313 6.94 -24.06 -0.51
CA CYS A 313 6.16 -22.84 -0.47
C CYS A 313 4.90 -22.87 -1.34
N ALA A 314 4.90 -23.66 -2.42
CA ALA A 314 3.73 -23.78 -3.29
C ALA A 314 2.57 -24.57 -2.66
N LEU A 315 2.85 -25.45 -1.68
CA LEU A 315 1.86 -26.39 -1.12
C LEU A 315 1.26 -25.94 0.21
N SER A 316 2.07 -25.33 1.08
CA SER A 316 1.65 -25.00 2.46
C SER A 316 2.18 -23.68 3.01
N ALA A 317 2.95 -22.93 2.21
CA ALA A 317 3.54 -21.62 2.56
C ALA A 317 4.07 -21.53 4.02
N PRO A 318 4.97 -22.43 4.47
CA PRO A 318 5.56 -22.34 5.82
C PRO A 318 6.34 -21.03 6.03
N SER A 319 6.68 -20.72 7.28
CA SER A 319 7.55 -19.59 7.61
C SER A 319 8.85 -19.63 6.81
N GLY A 320 9.26 -18.50 6.22
CA GLY A 320 10.43 -18.41 5.33
C GLY A 320 10.10 -18.57 3.84
N CYS A 321 8.82 -18.58 3.47
CA CYS A 321 8.37 -18.56 2.08
C CYS A 321 8.08 -17.15 1.57
N PHE A 322 8.43 -16.88 0.32
CA PHE A 322 7.98 -15.67 -0.39
C PHE A 322 6.86 -16.03 -1.37
N VAL A 323 5.62 -15.87 -0.92
CA VAL A 323 4.41 -16.09 -1.73
C VAL A 323 3.74 -14.75 -1.99
N VAL A 324 3.43 -14.48 -3.26
CA VAL A 324 2.67 -13.32 -3.72
C VAL A 324 1.25 -13.75 -3.99
N ASP A 325 0.28 -13.12 -3.33
CA ASP A 325 -1.12 -13.48 -3.49
C ASP A 325 -1.63 -13.20 -4.91
N LYS A 326 -2.65 -13.97 -5.30
CA LYS A 326 -3.36 -13.83 -6.58
C LYS A 326 -3.73 -12.37 -6.84
N ASP A 327 -3.38 -11.89 -8.04
CA ASP A 327 -3.73 -10.55 -8.53
C ASP A 327 -3.29 -9.41 -7.58
N SER A 328 -2.24 -9.65 -6.80
CA SER A 328 -1.69 -8.74 -5.80
C SER A 328 -0.20 -8.49 -6.02
N SER A 329 0.35 -7.57 -5.23
CA SER A 329 1.78 -7.28 -5.18
C SER A 329 2.34 -7.42 -3.77
N LYS A 330 3.61 -7.81 -3.68
CA LYS A 330 4.34 -7.98 -2.42
C LYS A 330 5.78 -7.51 -2.57
N LEU A 331 6.33 -6.95 -1.48
CA LEU A 331 7.68 -6.39 -1.46
C LEU A 331 8.68 -7.38 -0.86
N MET A 332 9.80 -7.54 -1.54
CA MET A 332 10.96 -8.29 -1.08
C MET A 332 12.08 -7.31 -0.75
N THR A 333 12.72 -7.48 0.40
CA THR A 333 13.85 -6.64 0.83
C THR A 333 15.16 -7.41 0.70
N ILE A 334 16.14 -6.84 0.01
CA ILE A 334 17.49 -7.38 -0.13
C ILE A 334 18.41 -6.64 0.84
N ARG A 335 18.98 -7.36 1.79
CA ARG A 335 19.95 -6.83 2.77
C ARG A 335 21.31 -7.48 2.61
N VAL A 336 22.36 -6.75 2.94
CA VAL A 336 23.73 -7.25 2.89
C VAL A 336 24.51 -6.91 4.15
N ASP A 337 25.51 -7.73 4.41
CA ASP A 337 26.60 -7.40 5.32
C ASP A 337 27.79 -6.93 4.51
N LEU A 338 28.33 -5.78 4.88
CA LEU A 338 29.46 -5.16 4.20
C LEU A 338 30.77 -5.52 4.90
N PRO A 339 31.87 -5.69 4.14
CA PRO A 339 33.20 -5.85 4.69
C PRO A 339 33.72 -4.54 5.30
N PHE A 340 34.77 -4.64 6.12
CA PHE A 340 35.57 -3.50 6.55
C PHE A 340 36.45 -2.97 5.39
N ILE A 341 36.84 -1.70 5.47
CA ILE A 341 37.76 -1.02 4.55
C ILE A 341 39.10 -0.84 5.26
N GLU A 342 40.00 -1.80 5.07
CA GLU A 342 41.31 -1.87 5.73
C GLU A 342 42.32 -2.61 4.83
N LEU A 343 43.63 -2.51 5.11
CA LEU A 343 44.68 -3.20 4.33
C LEU A 343 44.46 -4.71 4.17
N THR A 344 43.83 -5.35 5.15
CA THR A 344 43.60 -6.81 5.18
C THR A 344 42.18 -7.21 4.79
N HIS A 345 41.32 -6.26 4.41
CA HIS A 345 39.92 -6.49 4.10
C HIS A 345 39.58 -6.03 2.68
N PRO A 346 38.58 -6.66 2.03
CA PRO A 346 38.32 -6.41 0.61
C PRO A 346 37.54 -5.12 0.31
N GLY A 347 37.00 -4.43 1.32
CA GLY A 347 36.14 -3.27 1.11
C GLY A 347 36.86 -2.10 0.46
N THR A 348 36.15 -1.37 -0.41
CA THR A 348 36.66 -0.16 -1.09
C THR A 348 35.82 1.07 -0.74
N ALA A 349 36.48 2.18 -0.39
CA ALA A 349 35.80 3.45 -0.08
C ALA A 349 35.34 4.19 -1.34
N GLY A 350 34.19 4.85 -1.27
CA GLY A 350 33.57 5.61 -2.36
C GLY A 350 32.97 4.75 -3.49
N GLN A 351 32.90 3.44 -3.27
CA GLN A 351 32.32 2.42 -4.15
C GLN A 351 30.79 2.47 -4.08
N LEU A 352 30.10 2.44 -5.22
CA LEU A 352 28.66 2.16 -5.24
C LEU A 352 28.45 0.65 -5.22
N ILE A 353 27.81 0.17 -4.16
CA ILE A 353 27.47 -1.23 -3.92
C ILE A 353 25.99 -1.46 -4.23
N GLY A 354 25.66 -2.35 -5.15
CA GLY A 354 24.28 -2.60 -5.57
C GLY A 354 24.00 -4.05 -5.98
N LEU A 355 22.79 -4.52 -5.67
CA LEU A 355 22.28 -5.81 -6.12
C LEU A 355 20.93 -5.61 -6.80
N ASP A 356 20.89 -5.98 -8.08
CA ASP A 356 19.73 -5.79 -8.94
C ASP A 356 19.06 -7.12 -9.22
N PHE A 357 17.76 -7.05 -9.52
CA PHE A 357 17.08 -8.20 -10.11
C PHE A 357 17.67 -8.45 -11.50
N ALA A 358 18.20 -9.65 -11.75
CA ALA A 358 18.69 -10.02 -13.07
C ALA A 358 17.51 -10.42 -13.97
N GLY A 359 17.13 -9.55 -14.88
CA GLY A 359 16.12 -9.83 -15.89
C GLY A 359 16.51 -11.01 -16.78
N ASP A 360 15.50 -11.64 -17.38
CA ASP A 360 15.72 -12.78 -18.28
C ASP A 360 15.52 -12.34 -19.75
N PRO A 361 16.57 -11.88 -20.46
CA PRO A 361 16.43 -11.38 -21.83
C PRO A 361 16.08 -12.51 -22.82
N LEU A 362 15.23 -12.20 -23.80
CA LEU A 362 14.86 -13.15 -24.86
C LEU A 362 16.03 -13.38 -25.85
N VAL A 363 16.36 -14.65 -26.05
CA VAL A 363 17.05 -15.29 -27.20
C VAL A 363 18.46 -14.79 -27.55
N GLY A 364 19.45 -15.69 -27.46
CA GLY A 364 20.82 -15.50 -27.98
C GLY A 364 21.93 -15.75 -26.95
N TYR A 365 21.58 -15.71 -25.65
CA TYR A 365 22.45 -16.14 -24.57
C TYR A 365 21.86 -17.39 -23.91
N PRO A 366 22.67 -18.40 -23.54
CA PRO A 366 22.25 -19.46 -22.64
C PRO A 366 22.13 -18.89 -21.23
N SER A 367 21.16 -17.99 -21.01
CA SER A 367 20.77 -17.62 -19.66
C SER A 367 19.94 -18.78 -19.11
N PRO A 368 20.42 -19.52 -18.10
CA PRO A 368 19.54 -20.47 -17.44
C PRO A 368 18.40 -19.62 -16.86
N HIS A 369 17.17 -19.93 -17.25
CA HIS A 369 15.99 -19.23 -16.76
C HIS A 369 15.87 -19.47 -15.23
N ARG A 370 16.45 -18.57 -14.44
CA ARG A 370 16.69 -18.72 -12.98
C ARG A 370 15.80 -17.80 -12.14
N GLN A 371 14.87 -17.11 -12.80
CA GLN A 371 13.75 -16.45 -12.15
C GLN A 371 12.56 -17.40 -12.27
N LYS A 372 12.18 -18.05 -11.16
CA LYS A 372 11.06 -19.00 -11.16
C LYS A 372 10.13 -18.80 -9.98
N ALA A 373 8.85 -18.93 -10.24
CA ALA A 373 7.82 -19.11 -9.23
C ALA A 373 6.90 -20.25 -9.64
N THR A 374 6.35 -20.96 -8.65
CA THR A 374 5.36 -22.02 -8.84
C THR A 374 4.00 -21.55 -8.39
N GLY A 375 3.00 -21.73 -9.25
CA GLY A 375 1.60 -21.45 -8.90
C GLY A 375 1.09 -22.41 -7.83
N SER A 376 0.48 -21.88 -6.77
CA SER A 376 -0.01 -22.69 -5.66
C SER A 376 -1.23 -23.55 -6.00
N LEU A 377 -1.99 -23.19 -7.06
CA LEU A 377 -3.14 -23.96 -7.52
C LEU A 377 -2.77 -24.89 -8.67
N SER A 378 -2.00 -24.40 -9.65
CA SER A 378 -1.59 -25.18 -10.82
C SER A 378 -0.46 -26.16 -10.54
N GLY A 379 0.41 -25.86 -9.56
CA GLY A 379 1.68 -26.56 -9.35
C GLY A 379 2.71 -26.34 -10.48
N VAL A 380 2.43 -25.43 -11.42
CA VAL A 380 3.27 -25.17 -12.59
C VAL A 380 4.31 -24.11 -12.25
N SER A 381 5.58 -24.41 -12.53
CA SER A 381 6.66 -23.42 -12.46
C SER A 381 6.71 -22.58 -13.73
N VAL A 382 6.72 -21.27 -13.56
CA VAL A 382 6.82 -20.29 -14.64
C VAL A 382 8.00 -19.36 -14.42
N HIS A 383 8.46 -18.75 -15.50
CA HIS A 383 9.48 -17.71 -15.44
C HIS A 383 8.89 -16.33 -15.23
N SER A 384 9.66 -15.44 -14.62
CA SER A 384 9.30 -14.03 -14.57
C SER A 384 9.05 -13.49 -15.98
N SER A 385 7.98 -12.73 -16.14
CA SER A 385 7.73 -11.97 -17.37
C SER A 385 8.61 -10.70 -17.46
N THR A 386 9.37 -10.37 -16.42
CA THR A 386 10.29 -9.23 -16.38
C THR A 386 11.61 -9.59 -17.06
N ARG A 387 11.85 -8.94 -18.21
CA ARG A 387 12.96 -9.26 -19.11
C ARG A 387 14.19 -8.38 -18.93
N ARG A 388 14.01 -7.19 -18.35
CA ARG A 388 15.09 -6.25 -18.06
C ARG A 388 15.43 -6.31 -16.58
N ASP A 389 16.64 -5.92 -16.26
CA ASP A 389 17.07 -5.77 -14.89
C ASP A 389 16.20 -4.75 -14.17
N VAL A 390 15.95 -4.99 -12.89
CA VAL A 390 15.28 -4.03 -12.01
C VAL A 390 16.33 -3.47 -11.07
N GLU A 391 16.82 -2.29 -11.43
CA GLU A 391 17.90 -1.58 -10.75
C GLU A 391 17.45 -1.03 -9.40
N GLY A 392 18.26 -1.22 -8.37
CA GLY A 392 18.20 -0.49 -7.11
C GLY A 392 19.05 0.78 -7.13
N ASN A 393 19.02 1.57 -6.06
CA ASN A 393 19.92 2.72 -5.90
C ASN A 393 21.19 2.39 -5.10
N GLY A 394 21.26 1.19 -4.51
CA GLY A 394 22.43 0.70 -3.80
C GLY A 394 22.85 1.55 -2.60
N ALA A 395 24.09 1.35 -2.16
CA ALA A 395 24.71 2.09 -1.08
C ALA A 395 26.16 2.45 -1.41
N VAL A 396 26.60 3.65 -1.04
CA VAL A 396 27.98 4.08 -1.13
C VAL A 396 28.67 3.83 0.21
N THR A 397 29.79 3.10 0.16
CA THR A 397 30.56 2.74 1.36
C THR A 397 31.70 3.68 1.64
N PHE A 398 31.91 3.99 2.91
CA PHE A 398 33.05 4.74 3.41
C PHE A 398 33.57 4.08 4.68
N ARG A 399 34.86 4.25 5.00
CA ARG A 399 35.40 3.74 6.27
C ARG A 399 34.76 4.45 7.48
N ALA A 400 34.38 5.71 7.30
CA ALA A 400 33.78 6.54 8.31
C ALA A 400 32.89 7.60 7.66
N LEU A 401 31.87 8.08 8.38
CA LEU A 401 30.97 9.13 7.91
C LEU A 401 30.72 10.18 9.02
N PRO A 402 30.69 11.48 8.70
CA PRO A 402 30.27 12.51 9.64
C PRO A 402 28.75 12.59 9.70
N MET A 403 28.14 12.44 10.88
CA MET A 403 26.72 12.75 11.11
C MET A 403 26.60 14.11 11.80
N VAL A 404 25.85 15.04 11.19
CA VAL A 404 25.75 16.42 11.69
C VAL A 404 24.37 16.76 12.22
N THR A 405 24.31 17.04 13.53
CA THR A 405 23.10 17.46 14.24
C THR A 405 23.20 18.94 14.56
N ASP A 406 22.25 19.74 14.06
CA ASP A 406 22.18 21.18 14.29
C ASP A 406 21.13 21.48 15.36
N THR A 407 21.41 22.44 16.24
CA THR A 407 20.54 22.77 17.38
C THR A 407 19.95 24.17 17.37
N GLN A 408 20.27 25.08 16.42
CA GLN A 408 19.58 26.38 16.36
C GLN A 408 19.48 26.98 14.96
N ARG A 409 18.26 27.41 14.56
CA ARG A 409 18.00 28.19 13.36
C ARG A 409 17.16 29.42 13.72
N THR A 410 17.77 30.60 13.58
CA THR A 410 17.22 31.94 13.87
C THR A 410 17.27 32.32 15.34
N PHE A 411 17.95 33.43 15.62
CA PHE A 411 17.96 34.08 16.92
C PHE A 411 18.05 35.61 16.75
N GLU A 412 17.58 36.32 17.77
CA GLU A 412 17.74 37.76 17.93
C GLU A 412 19.13 38.01 18.54
N PRO A 413 20.10 38.56 17.78
CA PRO A 413 21.44 38.78 18.29
C PRO A 413 21.47 39.93 19.31
N LEU A 414 22.36 39.84 20.30
CA LEU A 414 22.76 41.03 21.07
C LEU A 414 23.99 41.68 20.39
N ASN A 415 24.36 42.90 20.80
CA ASN A 415 25.63 43.47 20.35
C ASN A 415 26.82 42.74 20.99
N GLY A 416 27.87 42.45 20.20
CA GLY A 416 29.13 41.88 20.67
C GLY A 416 29.46 40.49 20.09
N ASP A 417 30.44 39.81 20.72
CA ASP A 417 30.89 38.47 20.34
C ASP A 417 29.90 37.39 20.82
N GLN A 418 29.37 36.59 19.89
CA GLN A 418 28.32 35.61 20.20
C GLN A 418 28.52 34.28 19.50
N THR A 419 27.91 33.24 20.07
CA THR A 419 27.69 31.97 19.38
C THR A 419 26.51 32.15 18.43
N ILE A 420 26.76 31.92 17.15
CA ILE A 420 25.80 32.12 16.06
C ILE A 420 25.19 30.79 15.63
N LEU A 421 25.96 29.71 15.72
CA LEU A 421 25.48 28.35 15.51
C LEU A 421 26.19 27.39 16.45
N ARG A 422 25.44 26.53 17.14
CA ARG A 422 25.99 25.36 17.82
C ARG A 422 25.48 24.10 17.13
N PHE A 423 26.40 23.25 16.74
CA PHE A 423 26.11 21.99 16.07
C PHE A 423 27.07 20.91 16.57
N LYS A 424 26.69 19.67 16.32
CA LYS A 424 27.47 18.50 16.69
C LYS A 424 27.86 17.73 15.44
N VAL A 425 29.06 17.20 15.43
CA VAL A 425 29.54 16.28 14.40
C VAL A 425 29.94 14.98 15.08
N LYS A 426 29.24 13.90 14.78
CA LYS A 426 29.57 12.55 15.22
C LYS A 426 30.31 11.79 14.11
N ALA A 427 31.38 11.10 14.46
CA ALA A 427 32.01 10.13 13.56
C ALA A 427 31.23 8.81 13.64
N MET A 428 30.75 8.30 12.50
CA MET A 428 30.06 7.01 12.38
C MET A 428 30.99 6.00 11.73
N GLY A 429 31.19 4.84 12.35
CA GLY A 429 32.15 3.82 11.92
C GLY A 429 33.55 4.14 12.42
N GLY A 430 34.44 4.59 11.53
CA GLY A 430 35.81 4.96 11.87
C GLY A 430 36.01 6.42 12.30
N GLU A 431 37.29 6.80 12.46
CA GLU A 431 37.71 8.19 12.66
C GLU A 431 37.46 9.02 11.39
N ILE A 432 37.01 10.26 11.58
CA ILE A 432 36.89 11.24 10.49
C ILE A 432 37.86 12.40 10.69
N LYS A 433 38.29 12.99 9.59
CA LYS A 433 39.01 14.26 9.57
C LYS A 433 38.16 15.34 8.93
N LEU A 434 37.85 16.41 9.67
CA LEU A 434 37.22 17.61 9.12
C LEU A 434 38.30 18.51 8.51
N ASN A 435 38.09 18.95 7.27
CA ASN A 435 39.01 19.86 6.57
C ASN A 435 38.40 21.26 6.40
N ARG A 436 37.11 21.33 6.09
CA ARG A 436 36.42 22.60 5.84
C ARG A 436 34.93 22.51 6.14
N LEU A 437 34.44 23.51 6.87
CA LEU A 437 33.03 23.72 7.13
C LEU A 437 32.59 25.03 6.48
N MET A 438 31.38 25.02 5.92
CA MET A 438 30.82 26.11 5.13
C MET A 438 29.51 26.55 5.76
N PHE A 439 29.33 27.86 5.94
CA PHE A 439 28.10 28.41 6.51
C PHE A 439 27.57 29.48 5.59
N ARG A 440 26.25 29.55 5.49
CA ARG A 440 25.53 30.64 4.86
C ARG A 440 24.83 31.43 5.95
N ILE A 441 24.97 32.75 5.87
CA ILE A 441 24.46 33.66 6.88
C ILE A 441 23.63 34.74 6.20
N ALA A 442 22.41 34.92 6.67
CA ALA A 442 21.54 36.02 6.26
C ALA A 442 21.18 36.86 7.49
N THR A 443 21.02 38.16 7.26
CA THR A 443 20.75 39.14 8.31
C THR A 443 19.58 40.03 7.89
N SER A 444 18.73 40.40 8.83
CA SER A 444 17.72 41.47 8.68
C SER A 444 17.95 42.51 9.77
N GLY A 445 17.87 43.81 9.46
CA GLY A 445 18.03 44.88 10.46
C GLY A 445 19.43 45.03 11.09
N ILE A 446 20.46 44.36 10.56
CA ILE A 446 21.83 44.40 11.12
C ILE A 446 22.74 45.21 10.20
N THR A 447 23.33 46.30 10.70
CA THR A 447 24.20 47.19 9.89
C THR A 447 25.67 46.76 9.88
N SER A 448 26.19 46.17 10.96
CA SER A 448 27.64 45.92 11.09
C SER A 448 28.08 44.50 10.70
N MET A 449 27.19 43.67 10.17
CA MET A 449 27.61 42.47 9.42
C MET A 449 27.90 42.77 7.95
N ALA A 450 27.40 43.90 7.43
CA ALA A 450 27.55 44.32 6.04
C ALA A 450 28.66 45.37 5.81
N THR A 451 29.06 46.14 6.84
CA THR A 451 29.93 47.32 6.69
C THR A 451 31.35 47.18 7.28
N GLN A 452 31.58 46.25 8.21
CA GLN A 452 32.90 45.79 8.67
C GLN A 452 32.88 44.27 8.77
N LEU A 453 33.93 43.57 8.32
CA LEU A 453 33.96 42.11 8.27
C LEU A 453 33.87 41.52 9.69
N PRO A 454 32.80 40.80 10.07
CA PRO A 454 32.75 40.11 11.35
C PRO A 454 33.85 39.06 11.42
N SER A 455 34.52 38.97 12.56
CA SER A 455 35.54 37.95 12.80
C SER A 455 34.90 36.57 13.08
N PHE A 456 34.36 35.92 12.04
CA PHE A 456 33.83 34.57 12.19
C PHE A 456 34.95 33.59 12.53
N ARG A 457 34.73 32.84 13.60
CA ARG A 457 35.66 31.86 14.17
C ARG A 457 34.90 30.57 14.43
N LEU A 458 35.55 29.43 14.18
CA LEU A 458 35.00 28.13 14.54
C LEU A 458 35.69 27.65 15.80
N TYR A 459 34.92 27.39 16.85
CA TYR A 459 35.42 26.93 18.13
C TYR A 459 34.96 25.49 18.40
N SER A 460 35.87 24.65 18.88
CA SER A 460 35.56 23.30 19.35
C SER A 460 35.35 23.37 20.85
N ILE A 461 34.11 23.18 21.31
CA ILE A 461 33.83 23.08 22.75
C ILE A 461 34.53 21.84 23.29
N THR A 462 34.44 20.73 22.56
CA THR A 462 35.02 19.45 22.97
C THR A 462 36.54 19.53 23.19
N ASN A 463 37.27 20.23 22.33
CA ASN A 463 38.73 20.34 22.44
C ASN A 463 39.19 21.61 23.19
N GLY A 464 38.26 22.50 23.56
CA GLY A 464 38.57 23.74 24.27
C GLY A 464 39.35 24.79 23.47
N ASN A 465 39.41 24.70 22.13
CA ASN A 465 40.25 25.55 21.29
C ASN A 465 39.58 25.94 19.95
N PHE A 466 40.16 26.90 19.24
CA PHE A 466 39.67 27.33 17.93
C PHE A 466 40.11 26.36 16.83
N VAL A 467 39.13 25.86 16.06
CA VAL A 467 39.30 25.06 14.83
C VAL A 467 39.72 25.94 13.68
N SER A 468 39.10 27.11 13.55
CA SER A 468 39.50 28.13 12.59
C SER A 468 39.58 29.48 13.30
N PHE A 469 40.70 30.19 13.10
CA PHE A 469 40.80 31.58 13.50
C PHE A 469 40.22 32.47 12.41
N ALA A 470 39.88 33.70 12.80
CA ALA A 470 39.11 34.65 12.02
C ALA A 470 39.42 34.56 10.52
N THR A 471 38.37 34.52 9.68
CA THR A 471 38.51 34.65 8.22
C THR A 471 39.22 35.95 7.77
N GLY A 472 39.57 36.82 8.72
CA GLY A 472 40.12 38.17 8.55
C GLY A 472 41.63 38.35 8.57
N ALA A 473 42.45 37.36 8.20
CA ALA A 473 43.91 37.60 7.96
C ALA A 473 44.37 37.33 6.50
N ASN A 474 43.56 36.68 5.67
CA ASN A 474 43.85 36.49 4.23
C ASN A 474 43.21 37.60 3.37
N PHE A 475 43.59 38.84 3.67
CA PHE A 475 43.06 40.09 3.10
C PHE A 475 42.88 40.12 1.57
N GLN A 476 43.65 39.33 0.81
CA GLN A 476 43.53 39.29 -0.66
C GLN A 476 42.27 38.60 -1.20
N TYR A 477 41.59 37.77 -0.40
CA TYR A 477 40.43 37.00 -0.87
C TYR A 477 39.12 37.82 -0.89
N PHE A 478 39.07 38.95 -0.17
CA PHE A 478 37.89 39.81 -0.05
C PHE A 478 37.73 40.79 -1.22
N ALA A 479 38.81 41.11 -1.94
CA ALA A 479 38.77 42.09 -3.03
C ALA A 479 37.98 41.60 -4.27
N GLN A 480 37.69 40.30 -4.38
CA GLN A 480 37.07 39.68 -5.55
C GLN A 480 35.70 39.04 -5.25
N ARG A 481 34.68 39.80 -4.80
CA ARG A 481 33.21 39.55 -4.89
C ARG A 481 32.62 38.10 -4.71
N LYS A 482 33.33 37.10 -4.18
CA LYS A 482 32.91 35.67 -4.13
C LYS A 482 32.43 35.17 -2.76
N ASN A 483 32.06 36.08 -1.85
CA ASN A 483 31.62 35.75 -0.50
C ASN A 483 30.11 35.87 -0.29
N TYR A 484 29.37 36.24 -1.33
CA TYR A 484 27.91 36.26 -1.28
C TYR A 484 27.38 35.27 -2.31
N ASP A 485 26.28 34.59 -1.98
CA ASP A 485 25.56 33.80 -2.97
C ASP A 485 24.70 34.70 -3.87
N THR A 486 24.01 34.09 -4.83
CA THR A 486 23.12 34.78 -5.78
C THR A 486 21.95 35.51 -5.11
N SER A 487 21.67 35.24 -3.84
CA SER A 487 20.65 35.88 -3.02
C SER A 487 21.24 36.88 -2.01
N ASN A 488 22.50 37.30 -2.22
CA ASN A 488 23.20 38.26 -1.38
C ASN A 488 23.35 37.83 0.10
N ARG A 489 23.43 36.51 0.36
CA ARG A 489 23.71 35.95 1.69
C ARG A 489 25.20 35.67 1.84
N LEU A 490 25.76 35.96 3.00
CA LEU A 490 27.19 35.80 3.29
C LEU A 490 27.57 34.32 3.36
N ILE A 491 28.70 33.97 2.75
CA ILE A 491 29.31 32.64 2.77
C ILE A 491 30.57 32.67 3.64
N VAL A 492 30.49 32.01 4.80
CA VAL A 492 31.59 31.87 5.74
C VAL A 492 32.29 30.53 5.52
N ARG A 493 33.62 30.57 5.40
CA ARG A 493 34.45 29.38 5.16
C ARG A 493 35.36 29.16 6.36
N ALA A 494 35.07 28.16 7.18
CA ALA A 494 35.93 27.75 8.29
C ALA A 494 36.85 26.63 7.81
N ARG A 495 38.12 26.94 7.58
CA ARG A 495 39.17 25.94 7.34
C ARG A 495 39.88 25.64 8.64
N VAL A 496 40.25 24.39 8.85
CA VAL A 496 41.06 24.03 10.03
C VAL A 496 42.39 24.77 9.96
N ASP A 497 42.76 25.44 11.05
CA ASP A 497 44.01 26.19 11.14
C ASP A 497 45.20 25.27 11.38
N GLU A 498 46.10 25.23 10.39
CA GLU A 498 47.31 24.41 10.38
C GLU A 498 48.46 24.98 11.24
N THR A 499 48.33 26.20 11.77
CA THR A 499 49.45 26.96 12.33
C THR A 499 49.55 26.97 13.85
N ARG A 500 48.47 26.63 14.58
CA ARG A 500 48.43 26.78 16.06
C ARG A 500 47.93 25.54 16.78
N ASN A 501 46.68 25.14 16.53
CA ASN A 501 45.98 24.16 17.35
C ASN A 501 45.89 22.77 16.68
N TYR A 502 46.03 22.72 15.36
CA TYR A 502 45.85 21.50 14.57
C TYR A 502 47.01 21.36 13.59
N THR A 503 48.09 20.70 14.02
CA THR A 503 49.25 20.41 13.16
C THR A 503 48.80 19.74 11.86
N ALA A 504 49.32 20.22 10.72
CA ALA A 504 48.92 19.78 9.37
C ALA A 504 47.44 20.05 8.98
N GLY A 505 46.74 20.90 9.73
CA GLY A 505 45.37 21.32 9.41
C GLY A 505 44.32 20.23 9.64
N GLU A 506 44.57 19.32 10.59
CA GLU A 506 43.74 18.13 10.79
C GLU A 506 42.86 18.24 12.04
N TYR A 507 41.55 18.45 11.86
CA TYR A 507 40.59 18.31 12.96
C TYR A 507 40.01 16.90 12.95
N ARG A 508 40.54 16.02 13.80
CA ARG A 508 40.11 14.61 13.89
C ARG A 508 39.00 14.45 14.92
N ILE A 509 38.02 13.62 14.60
CA ILE A 509 36.96 13.17 15.51
C ILE A 509 37.09 11.64 15.59
N PRO A 510 37.47 11.09 16.76
CA PRO A 510 37.64 9.65 16.93
C PRO A 510 36.35 8.87 16.60
N ALA A 511 36.52 7.61 16.23
CA ALA A 511 35.42 6.69 15.94
C ALA A 511 34.32 6.74 17.01
N GLU A 512 33.06 6.80 16.58
CA GLU A 512 31.86 6.86 17.43
C GLU A 512 31.78 8.06 18.39
N SER A 513 32.74 8.98 18.34
CA SER A 513 32.78 10.15 19.20
C SER A 513 32.01 11.33 18.57
N GLU A 514 31.45 12.16 19.43
CA GLU A 514 30.70 13.35 19.05
C GLU A 514 31.44 14.60 19.51
N HIS A 515 31.75 15.50 18.58
CA HIS A 515 32.37 16.79 18.88
C HIS A 515 31.35 17.92 18.72
N VAL A 516 31.31 18.81 19.71
CA VAL A 516 30.42 19.98 19.72
C VAL A 516 31.21 21.19 19.25
N LEU A 517 30.69 21.84 18.21
CA LEU A 517 31.32 22.98 17.55
C LEU A 517 30.41 24.21 17.60
N GLU A 518 31.04 25.38 17.65
CA GLU A 518 30.37 26.67 17.63
C GLU A 518 30.94 27.56 16.55
N LEU A 519 30.08 28.00 15.63
CA LEU A 519 30.36 29.17 14.83
C LEU A 519 30.14 30.41 15.71
N ARG A 520 31.21 31.16 15.96
CA ARG A 520 31.17 32.41 16.72
C ARG A 520 31.46 33.59 15.81
N GLY A 521 30.87 34.74 16.10
CA GLY A 521 31.15 35.98 15.38
C GLY A 521 30.65 37.19 16.14
N THR A 522 31.11 38.37 15.72
CA THR A 522 30.74 39.64 16.31
C THR A 522 29.55 40.23 15.55
N VAL A 523 28.46 40.52 16.25
CA VAL A 523 27.27 41.16 15.66
C VAL A 523 27.15 42.57 16.24
N ALA A 524 26.87 43.57 15.41
CA ALA A 524 26.35 44.85 15.88
C ALA A 524 25.08 45.22 15.12
N ASP A 525 24.02 45.33 15.90
CA ASP A 525 22.72 45.86 15.57
C ASP A 525 22.80 47.39 15.43
N ASP A 526 21.96 47.96 14.57
CA ASP A 526 21.93 49.40 14.28
C ASP A 526 21.16 50.23 15.33
N GLY A 527 20.63 49.55 16.35
CA GLY A 527 19.89 50.16 17.45
C GLY A 527 18.40 50.34 17.17
N VAL A 528 17.89 49.82 16.05
CA VAL A 528 16.44 49.72 15.77
C VAL A 528 15.99 48.29 16.11
N LEU A 529 15.16 48.15 17.15
CA LEU A 529 14.69 46.84 17.65
C LEU A 529 14.23 45.88 16.53
N GLY A 530 14.76 44.64 16.55
CA GLY A 530 14.22 43.50 15.79
C GLY A 530 15.12 42.94 14.67
N GLY A 531 16.44 43.11 14.75
CA GLY A 531 17.37 42.47 13.82
C GLY A 531 17.43 40.94 14.02
N SER A 532 17.61 40.17 12.96
CA SER A 532 17.72 38.70 13.05
C SER A 532 18.91 38.16 12.25
N VAL A 533 19.54 37.10 12.79
CA VAL A 533 20.54 36.31 12.08
C VAL A 533 20.00 34.91 11.83
N SER A 534 20.01 34.48 10.58
CA SER A 534 19.79 33.08 10.20
C SER A 534 21.11 32.48 9.71
N VAL A 535 21.46 31.32 10.25
CA VAL A 535 22.62 30.55 9.79
C VAL A 535 22.18 29.20 9.27
N GLU A 536 22.79 28.80 8.17
CA GLU A 536 22.67 27.49 7.60
C GLU A 536 24.07 26.89 7.46
N LEU A 537 24.35 25.77 8.13
CA LEU A 537 25.51 24.96 7.78
C LEU A 537 25.26 24.35 6.40
N LEU A 538 26.16 24.65 5.46
CA LEU A 538 26.06 24.20 4.09
C LEU A 538 26.60 22.77 3.93
N GLY A 539 25.81 21.96 3.24
CA GLY A 539 26.17 20.71 2.58
C GLY A 539 25.45 20.68 1.22
N ASP A 540 25.71 19.67 0.40
CA ASP A 540 25.03 19.47 -0.89
C ASP A 540 24.30 18.13 -0.84
N ASP A 541 22.98 18.01 -0.88
CA ASP A 541 22.31 16.71 -0.61
C ASP A 541 22.54 15.61 -1.67
N ARG A 542 23.45 15.78 -2.64
CA ARG A 542 23.65 14.84 -3.76
C ARG A 542 25.12 14.63 -4.12
N ARG A 543 25.50 13.38 -4.45
CA ARG A 543 26.70 13.10 -5.26
C ARG A 543 26.64 13.97 -6.53
N PRO A 544 27.75 14.54 -7.04
CA PRO A 544 27.76 15.15 -8.37
C PRO A 544 27.13 14.20 -9.37
N GLU A 545 26.23 14.69 -10.24
CA GLU A 545 25.43 13.88 -11.16
C GLU A 545 26.27 12.75 -11.76
N VAL A 546 25.89 11.51 -11.43
CA VAL A 546 26.43 10.31 -12.06
C VAL A 546 26.17 10.46 -13.56
N ILE A 547 27.25 10.48 -14.35
CA ILE A 547 27.14 10.37 -15.80
C ILE A 547 26.47 9.02 -16.09
N ARG A 548 25.16 9.03 -16.32
CA ARG A 548 24.42 7.86 -16.78
C ARG A 548 24.88 7.55 -18.20
N LEU A 549 25.81 6.61 -18.36
CA LEU A 549 26.13 6.08 -19.67
C LEU A 549 24.93 5.24 -20.13
N LYS A 550 24.17 5.75 -21.11
CA LYS A 550 23.18 4.96 -21.83
C LYS A 550 23.88 4.21 -22.96
N GLY A 551 23.60 2.91 -23.07
CA GLY A 551 23.88 2.11 -24.27
C GLY A 551 25.04 1.12 -24.16
N GLN A 552 25.28 0.43 -25.28
CA GLN A 552 26.08 -0.77 -25.55
C GLN A 552 27.57 -0.79 -25.09
N ALA A 553 28.01 0.14 -24.24
CA ALA A 553 29.36 0.22 -23.70
C ALA A 553 29.62 -0.72 -22.49
N ALA A 554 28.66 -1.61 -22.16
CA ALA A 554 28.76 -2.59 -21.08
C ALA A 554 29.53 -3.86 -21.49
N TYR A 555 30.78 -3.70 -21.93
CA TYR A 555 31.75 -4.81 -21.95
C TYR A 555 32.86 -4.56 -20.91
N PRO A 556 33.35 -5.62 -20.24
CA PRO A 556 33.96 -5.54 -18.92
C PRO A 556 35.42 -5.14 -19.04
N ARG A 557 35.80 -3.87 -18.82
CA ARG A 557 37.24 -3.51 -18.68
C ARG A 557 37.64 -2.11 -18.23
N LEU A 558 36.79 -1.29 -17.60
CA LEU A 558 37.25 0.05 -17.17
C LEU A 558 36.98 0.33 -15.68
N PRO A 559 38.02 0.38 -14.82
CA PRO A 559 37.91 0.77 -13.40
C PRO A 559 37.67 2.29 -13.22
N GLN A 560 36.94 2.94 -14.12
CA GLN A 560 36.88 4.41 -14.20
C GLN A 560 35.63 5.04 -13.56
N LEU A 561 34.79 4.26 -12.88
CA LEU A 561 33.51 4.73 -12.32
C LEU A 561 33.50 4.91 -10.80
N MET A 562 34.67 4.99 -10.16
CA MET A 562 34.75 5.51 -8.79
C MET A 562 34.15 6.92 -8.75
N ALA A 563 33.42 7.28 -7.69
CA ALA A 563 33.18 8.68 -7.40
C ALA A 563 34.53 9.39 -7.49
N LYS A 564 34.61 10.52 -8.21
CA LYS A 564 35.88 11.23 -8.35
C LYS A 564 36.27 11.81 -6.99
N VAL A 565 36.90 10.96 -6.18
CA VAL A 565 37.63 11.30 -4.96
C VAL A 565 38.97 11.83 -5.44
N SER A 566 38.93 13.03 -6.04
CA SER A 566 40.16 13.79 -6.28
C SER A 566 40.46 14.61 -5.04
N MET A 567 41.74 14.75 -4.70
CA MET A 567 42.18 15.88 -3.90
C MET A 567 41.48 17.14 -4.41
N ILE A 568 40.71 17.82 -3.55
CA ILE A 568 40.30 19.18 -3.87
C ILE A 568 41.54 20.05 -3.71
N THR A 569 42.37 20.07 -4.76
CA THR A 569 43.28 21.17 -5.01
C THR A 569 42.43 22.37 -5.37
N ARG A 570 42.07 23.16 -4.35
CA ARG A 570 41.73 24.58 -4.47
C ARG A 570 40.75 24.95 -5.59
N LYS A 571 39.63 24.24 -5.80
CA LYS A 571 38.51 24.89 -6.51
C LYS A 571 37.81 25.85 -5.54
N GLU A 572 38.37 27.05 -5.53
CA GLU A 572 38.08 28.24 -4.72
C GLU A 572 36.61 28.70 -4.70
N ASN A 573 35.75 28.13 -5.54
CA ASN A 573 34.36 28.56 -5.70
C ASN A 573 33.31 27.54 -5.17
N SER A 574 33.68 26.44 -4.52
CA SER A 574 32.69 25.42 -4.08
C SER A 574 32.14 25.67 -2.67
N SER A 575 30.81 25.56 -2.50
CA SER A 575 30.06 25.69 -1.23
C SER A 575 30.03 24.39 -0.39
N ILE A 576 31.05 23.54 -0.52
CA ILE A 576 30.98 22.13 -0.10
C ILE A 576 31.69 21.91 1.25
N PHE A 577 31.03 21.17 2.15
CA PHE A 577 31.60 20.59 3.38
C PHE A 577 32.62 19.49 3.03
N VAL A 578 33.83 19.55 3.60
CA VAL A 578 34.94 18.65 3.20
C VAL A 578 35.46 17.89 4.42
N TRP A 579 35.47 16.57 4.31
CA TRP A 579 35.92 15.64 5.34
C TRP A 579 36.59 14.42 4.69
N SER A 580 37.47 13.73 5.41
CA SER A 580 38.09 12.46 4.98
C SER A 580 37.71 11.33 5.93
N ASP A 581 37.50 10.13 5.38
CA ASP A 581 37.33 8.87 6.14
C ASP A 581 38.67 8.19 6.47
N LEU A 582 39.78 8.80 6.03
CA LEU A 582 41.15 8.27 6.20
C LEU A 582 41.34 6.88 5.57
N SER A 583 40.50 6.48 4.62
CA SER A 583 40.62 5.20 3.89
C SER A 583 41.91 5.11 3.07
N SER A 584 42.43 6.25 2.62
CA SER A 584 43.73 6.39 1.95
C SER A 584 44.92 5.94 2.78
N GLU A 585 44.86 6.22 4.09
CA GLU A 585 45.90 5.86 5.05
C GLU A 585 45.87 4.34 5.31
N ALA A 586 44.73 3.69 5.05
CA ALA A 586 44.51 2.26 5.17
C ALA A 586 44.65 1.48 3.84
N THR A 587 44.93 2.13 2.70
CA THR A 587 45.01 1.46 1.37
C THR A 587 46.19 1.92 0.49
N SER A 588 47.10 2.73 1.04
CA SER A 588 48.31 3.29 0.39
C SER A 588 48.08 4.30 -0.75
N ALA A 589 46.83 4.70 -1.05
CA ALA A 589 46.52 5.68 -2.10
C ALA A 589 45.94 6.96 -1.52
N VAL A 590 46.61 8.12 -1.75
CA VAL A 590 46.27 9.44 -1.20
C VAL A 590 44.90 9.96 -1.69
N ASN A 591 43.83 9.57 -1.01
CA ASN A 591 42.46 9.98 -1.27
C ASN A 591 41.94 10.87 -0.13
N THR A 592 41.55 12.10 -0.45
CA THR A 592 40.75 12.95 0.45
C THR A 592 39.32 12.91 -0.06
N ASN A 593 38.40 12.39 0.76
CA ASN A 593 36.99 12.40 0.39
C ASN A 593 36.44 13.83 0.39
N SER A 594 35.40 14.05 -0.38
CA SER A 594 34.60 15.27 -0.34
C SER A 594 33.16 14.86 -0.55
N ALA A 595 32.39 14.86 0.54
CA ALA A 595 31.04 14.36 0.54
C ALA A 595 30.25 14.97 1.73
N ILE A 596 28.97 14.70 1.80
CA ILE A 596 27.87 15.49 2.33
C ILE A 596 27.28 14.91 3.61
N ARG A 597 26.53 15.74 4.33
CA ARG A 597 25.70 15.44 5.50
C ARG A 597 24.75 14.25 5.29
N PRO A 598 24.90 13.13 6.02
CA PRO A 598 23.79 12.24 6.33
C PRO A 598 22.88 12.99 7.30
N ILE A 599 21.68 13.32 6.86
CA ILE A 599 20.62 13.80 7.76
C ILE A 599 20.06 12.56 8.45
N GLY A 600 20.21 12.52 9.78
CA GLY A 600 19.51 11.58 10.65
C GLY A 600 18.10 12.03 10.94
#